data_AF-A0A3M6UUC0-F1
#
_entry.id   AF-A0A3M6UUC0-F1
#
_cell.length_a   1.000
_cell.length_b   1.000
_cell.length_c   1.000
_cell.angle_alpha   90.00
_cell.angle_beta   90.00
_cell.angle_gamma   90.00
#
_symmetry.space_group_name_H-M   'P 1'
#
loop_
_entity.id
_entity.type
_entity.pdbx_description
1 polymer ?
#
loop_
_entity_poly.entity_id
_entity_poly.type
_entity_poly.pdbx_seq_one_letter_code
_entity_poly.pdbx_strand_id
1 'polypeptide(L)'
;MDESVRIHSQQKWSICASELKIAFLFNGQSSGTSGLSAGSQKWQSILKMDFRIIKWMITLVVSSTIYETTHGHDYCHSYQVINDRTRAAGLARGNVLRCDQRDIPTARWYRFTGAAGTQMPTKCVPINRCGTHAPGWLSTSHPTRTGQIINGKACFHWSGNCCRWSANIMIKKCNGFYIYKLGRTPCCYLRFCGNGGFGDDGCTNYLQLNDRTRAASVPRGNILKCDQYDMPGDPKWYRFTGASGQMMATSCVPKHYCGTHAPGWLSGAHPTSVGQIVNARVCFHWGGSCCNWNTNIQIKKCNGFYVYKLHKTPVCWLRYCGNAGFDVCKVSNPCKHGATCAPKNGGYTCNCKSGYHGVNCEHDVNECNTRPCRNGGTCENLPGSYRCKCKPGFLGNHCEIAYDECRHYQVLSDRQRAAGVHRGNILKCDQRDLVTPKWYRFTGAAGTQMPTSCVAKHYCGTHAPGWLAGSHPTRVGEVVNRKVCFHWGSNCCNWNAYIRIKRCNGFYVYKLARTPVCWLRYCGNAGFDPCRTSRPCKNGATCVNQNGGYKCLCKPGYQGINCEQGKRHETSIFLKKHFYCNHYICKRIWTRKRLQSL
;
A
#
# COMPACT_ATOMS: atom_id res chain seq x y z
N MET A 1 -40.58 -16.32 19.62
CA MET A 1 -41.32 -17.34 18.87
C MET A 1 -40.48 -17.69 17.67
N ASP A 2 -40.02 -18.95 17.63
CA ASP A 2 -39.49 -19.79 16.53
C ASP A 2 -38.37 -19.23 15.64
N GLU A 3 -37.14 -19.77 15.59
CA GLU A 3 -36.58 -21.13 15.35
C GLU A 3 -35.90 -21.24 13.97
N SER A 4 -34.79 -21.99 13.96
CA SER A 4 -34.13 -22.69 12.83
C SER A 4 -32.81 -22.15 12.20
N VAL A 5 -31.68 -22.52 12.82
CA VAL A 5 -30.61 -23.47 12.36
C VAL A 5 -30.10 -23.39 10.88
N ARG A 6 -28.79 -23.10 10.66
CA ARG A 6 -27.64 -24.06 10.41
C ARG A 6 -26.38 -23.43 9.74
N ILE A 7 -25.29 -23.32 10.52
CA ILE A 7 -23.85 -23.72 10.33
C ILE A 7 -23.14 -23.58 8.94
N HIS A 8 -22.03 -22.80 8.87
CA HIS A 8 -20.65 -23.35 8.72
C HIS A 8 -19.47 -22.35 8.93
N SER A 9 -18.70 -22.65 9.99
CA SER A 9 -17.26 -22.53 10.26
C SER A 9 -16.45 -21.28 9.88
N GLN A 10 -16.06 -20.52 10.90
CA GLN A 10 -14.68 -20.05 11.07
C GLN A 10 -13.99 -20.90 12.15
N GLN A 11 -12.69 -21.18 12.01
CA GLN A 11 -11.84 -21.32 13.18
C GLN A 11 -10.36 -21.05 12.90
N LYS A 12 -9.83 -20.12 13.70
CA LYS A 12 -8.41 -19.90 13.98
C LYS A 12 -8.21 -20.15 15.51
N TRP A 13 -7.17 -20.92 15.82
CA TRP A 13 -6.24 -20.83 16.97
C TRP A 13 -6.53 -21.55 18.31
N SER A 14 -5.51 -22.33 18.70
CA SER A 14 -4.84 -22.42 20.01
C SER A 14 -5.55 -22.90 21.29
N ILE A 15 -5.10 -24.09 21.74
CA ILE A 15 -4.50 -24.42 23.05
C ILE A 15 -5.03 -23.68 24.31
N CYS A 16 -5.68 -24.40 25.23
CA CYS A 16 -5.16 -24.73 26.57
C CYS A 16 -6.16 -25.59 27.38
N ALA A 17 -5.62 -26.31 28.35
CA ALA A 17 -6.20 -27.41 29.13
C ALA A 17 -7.41 -27.05 30.04
N SER A 18 -8.27 -28.04 30.32
CA SER A 18 -8.74 -28.36 31.69
C SER A 18 -9.65 -29.60 31.73
N GLU A 19 -9.72 -30.12 32.95
CA GLU A 19 -10.21 -31.40 33.49
C GLU A 19 -11.65 -31.82 33.19
N LEU A 20 -11.87 -33.15 33.23
CA LEU A 20 -13.17 -33.80 33.21
C LEU A 20 -13.91 -33.69 34.55
N LYS A 21 -15.17 -33.27 34.49
CA LYS A 21 -16.27 -33.77 35.35
C LYS A 21 -17.46 -34.11 34.44
N ILE A 22 -17.94 -35.34 34.47
CA ILE A 22 -19.26 -35.71 33.92
C ILE A 22 -20.04 -36.42 35.02
N ALA A 23 -21.24 -35.87 35.28
CA ALA A 23 -22.32 -36.48 36.04
C ALA A 23 -23.39 -37.02 35.07
N PHE A 24 -24.16 -37.99 35.57
CA PHE A 24 -25.23 -38.78 34.93
C PHE A 24 -26.35 -37.98 34.25
N LEU A 25 -27.07 -38.64 33.31
CA LEU A 25 -28.55 -38.72 33.25
C LEU A 25 -29.05 -39.79 32.26
N PHE A 26 -30.19 -40.41 32.60
CA PHE A 26 -30.89 -41.54 31.95
C PHE A 26 -31.92 -41.12 30.87
N ASN A 27 -32.26 -42.05 29.97
CA ASN A 27 -33.61 -42.40 29.41
C ASN A 27 -33.38 -43.17 28.08
N GLY A 28 -33.96 -44.32 27.72
CA GLY A 28 -35.15 -45.06 28.17
C GLY A 28 -36.24 -44.99 27.09
N GLN A 29 -36.41 -46.02 26.24
CA GLN A 29 -37.69 -46.39 25.60
C GLN A 29 -37.65 -47.74 24.84
N SER A 30 -38.82 -48.38 24.79
CA SER A 30 -39.14 -49.79 24.57
C SER A 30 -40.01 -50.05 23.32
N SER A 31 -40.34 -51.34 23.07
CA SER A 31 -41.34 -51.94 22.14
C SER A 31 -40.78 -52.51 20.82
N GLY A 32 -41.13 -53.69 20.29
CA GLY A 32 -42.07 -54.79 20.64
C GLY A 32 -42.11 -55.88 19.52
N THR A 33 -42.93 -56.95 19.72
CA THR A 33 -43.37 -58.06 18.81
C THR A 33 -42.44 -59.29 18.61
N SER A 34 -42.71 -60.49 19.18
CA SER A 34 -43.62 -61.64 18.87
C SER A 34 -43.09 -62.60 17.77
N GLY A 35 -43.09 -63.94 17.79
CA GLY A 35 -43.49 -65.06 18.67
C GLY A 35 -43.17 -66.41 17.97
N LEU A 36 -43.41 -67.56 18.64
CA LEU A 36 -43.55 -68.97 18.16
C LEU A 36 -42.51 -70.07 18.55
N SER A 37 -43.05 -71.01 19.35
CA SER A 37 -42.94 -72.49 19.44
C SER A 37 -41.61 -73.23 19.69
N ALA A 38 -41.69 -74.10 20.71
CA ALA A 38 -40.68 -75.00 21.25
C ALA A 38 -40.50 -76.32 20.46
N GLY A 39 -39.30 -76.93 20.55
CA GLY A 39 -39.05 -78.24 19.93
C GLY A 39 -37.63 -78.81 20.03
N SER A 40 -37.15 -79.06 21.26
CA SER A 40 -36.27 -80.19 21.61
C SER A 40 -34.75 -80.18 21.30
N GLN A 41 -34.03 -80.72 22.30
CA GLN A 41 -32.77 -81.46 22.26
C GLN A 41 -31.42 -80.73 22.42
N LYS A 42 -30.82 -81.07 23.58
CA LYS A 42 -29.41 -81.39 23.81
C LYS A 42 -28.40 -80.25 23.76
N TRP A 43 -28.01 -79.86 24.97
CA TRP A 43 -26.63 -79.65 25.43
C TRP A 43 -25.63 -79.22 24.35
N GLN A 44 -25.32 -77.92 24.32
CA GLN A 44 -24.17 -77.37 25.01
C GLN A 44 -24.13 -75.86 24.78
N SER A 45 -23.50 -75.14 25.71
CA SER A 45 -23.06 -73.74 25.64
C SER A 45 -24.01 -72.65 26.21
N ILE A 46 -23.51 -72.07 27.31
CA ILE A 46 -23.41 -70.62 27.59
C ILE A 46 -24.55 -69.93 28.39
N LEU A 47 -24.11 -69.33 29.52
CA LEU A 47 -24.74 -68.39 30.48
C LEU A 47 -25.50 -69.06 31.65
N LYS A 48 -25.16 -68.85 32.92
CA LYS A 48 -24.66 -67.62 33.55
C LYS A 48 -23.64 -67.92 34.65
N MET A 49 -22.42 -67.42 34.42
CA MET A 49 -21.42 -67.14 35.43
C MET A 49 -21.91 -66.07 36.41
N ASP A 50 -21.46 -66.23 37.65
CA ASP A 50 -21.61 -65.32 38.78
C ASP A 50 -21.10 -63.90 38.45
N PHE A 51 -21.93 -62.89 38.74
CA PHE A 51 -21.70 -61.46 38.44
C PHE A 51 -20.48 -60.87 39.16
N ARG A 52 -19.88 -61.59 40.10
CA ARG A 52 -18.61 -61.20 40.76
C ARG A 52 -17.37 -61.55 39.94
N ILE A 53 -17.45 -62.54 39.04
CA ILE A 53 -16.35 -62.93 38.14
C ILE A 53 -16.35 -62.05 36.87
N ILE A 54 -17.52 -61.56 36.43
CA ILE A 54 -17.62 -60.63 35.29
C ILE A 54 -17.03 -59.26 35.64
N LYS A 55 -17.14 -58.80 36.90
CA LYS A 55 -16.48 -57.56 37.34
C LYS A 55 -14.96 -57.70 37.44
N TRP A 56 -14.43 -58.90 37.70
CA TRP A 56 -12.99 -59.19 37.68
C TRP A 56 -12.45 -59.44 36.26
N MET A 57 -13.21 -60.12 35.38
CA MET A 57 -12.80 -60.35 34.00
C MET A 57 -12.96 -59.13 33.09
N ILE A 58 -13.92 -58.23 33.32
CA ILE A 58 -13.99 -56.96 32.56
C ILE A 58 -12.84 -56.02 32.94
N THR A 59 -12.32 -56.08 34.17
CA THR A 59 -11.09 -55.36 34.56
C THR A 59 -9.81 -56.03 34.04
N LEU A 60 -9.82 -57.32 33.68
CA LEU A 60 -8.65 -58.02 33.12
C LEU A 60 -8.65 -58.14 31.57
N VAL A 61 -9.81 -58.12 30.91
CA VAL A 61 -9.91 -58.18 29.44
C VAL A 61 -9.93 -56.78 28.80
N VAL A 62 -10.51 -55.76 29.46
CA VAL A 62 -10.43 -54.38 28.93
C VAL A 62 -9.03 -53.76 29.13
N SER A 63 -8.19 -54.32 30.00
CA SER A 63 -6.76 -53.94 30.12
C SER A 63 -5.82 -54.72 29.19
N SER A 64 -6.29 -55.76 28.48
CA SER A 64 -5.45 -56.56 27.58
C SER A 64 -5.89 -56.55 26.11
N THR A 65 -7.08 -56.04 25.76
CA THR A 65 -7.52 -55.91 24.35
C THR A 65 -7.80 -54.48 23.86
N ILE A 66 -7.60 -53.44 24.70
CA ILE A 66 -7.67 -52.02 24.27
C ILE A 66 -6.41 -51.25 24.71
N TYR A 67 -5.26 -51.92 24.74
CA TYR A 67 -3.95 -51.27 24.87
C TYR A 67 -3.10 -51.35 23.59
N GLU A 68 -3.69 -51.74 22.45
CA GLU A 68 -2.95 -51.87 21.18
C GLU A 68 -3.47 -51.03 20.01
N THR A 69 -4.47 -50.16 20.17
CA THR A 69 -5.02 -49.45 18.98
C THR A 69 -5.15 -47.93 19.04
N THR A 70 -4.76 -47.20 20.10
CA THR A 70 -4.78 -45.71 20.04
C THR A 70 -3.70 -44.95 20.80
N HIS A 71 -2.80 -45.59 21.55
CA HIS A 71 -1.62 -44.92 22.12
C HIS A 71 -0.36 -45.47 21.46
N GLY A 72 -0.10 -45.05 20.23
CA GLY A 72 1.21 -45.23 19.63
C GLY A 72 2.24 -44.59 20.54
N HIS A 73 3.09 -45.40 21.18
CA HIS A 73 4.23 -44.95 21.96
C HIS A 73 4.89 -43.74 21.26
N ASP A 74 4.92 -42.58 21.92
CA ASP A 74 5.52 -41.39 21.32
C ASP A 74 7.04 -41.48 21.38
N TYR A 75 7.59 -42.27 20.46
CA TYR A 75 9.02 -42.49 20.30
C TYR A 75 9.79 -41.16 20.07
N CYS A 76 9.12 -40.09 19.63
CA CYS A 76 9.75 -38.79 19.43
C CYS A 76 10.06 -38.05 20.75
N HIS A 77 9.58 -38.57 21.88
CA HIS A 77 9.87 -38.06 23.21
C HIS A 77 10.63 -39.08 24.09
N SER A 78 10.84 -40.32 23.61
CA SER A 78 11.54 -41.39 24.32
C SER A 78 12.62 -42.02 23.42
N TYR A 79 13.84 -41.44 23.48
CA TYR A 79 15.02 -41.93 22.76
C TYR A 79 16.31 -41.66 23.54
N GLN A 80 17.37 -42.41 23.23
CA GLN A 80 18.73 -42.15 23.73
C GLN A 80 19.50 -41.24 22.76
N VAL A 81 20.43 -40.44 23.27
CA VAL A 81 21.20 -39.50 22.46
C VAL A 81 22.57 -40.09 22.13
N ILE A 82 22.95 -40.03 20.85
CA ILE A 82 24.30 -40.33 20.36
C ILE A 82 24.93 -39.01 19.90
N ASN A 83 25.85 -38.47 20.69
CA ASN A 83 26.52 -37.19 20.42
C ASN A 83 28.06 -37.28 20.37
N ASP A 84 28.61 -38.47 20.54
CA ASP A 84 30.05 -38.74 20.56
C ASP A 84 30.71 -38.27 19.25
N ARG A 85 31.68 -37.34 19.35
CA ARG A 85 32.44 -36.80 18.21
C ARG A 85 33.13 -37.89 17.39
N THR A 86 33.50 -39.01 18.01
CA THR A 86 34.13 -40.12 17.30
C THR A 86 33.17 -40.81 16.34
N ARG A 87 31.84 -40.62 16.43
CA ARG A 87 30.82 -41.17 15.50
C ARG A 87 30.78 -40.52 14.11
N ALA A 88 31.62 -39.50 13.94
CA ALA A 88 31.56 -38.51 12.89
C ALA A 88 32.97 -38.12 12.38
N ALA A 89 33.98 -38.26 13.23
CA ALA A 89 35.36 -37.92 12.93
C ALA A 89 35.98 -38.81 11.84
N GLY A 90 36.81 -38.20 10.99
CA GLY A 90 37.90 -38.90 10.31
C GLY A 90 39.17 -38.69 11.12
N LEU A 91 39.69 -39.75 11.74
CA LEU A 91 40.91 -39.62 12.52
C LEU A 91 42.11 -39.68 11.57
N ALA A 92 42.87 -38.59 11.54
CA ALA A 92 44.24 -38.61 11.07
C ALA A 92 45.09 -39.24 12.18
N ARG A 93 45.52 -40.48 11.98
CA ARG A 93 46.41 -41.28 12.85
C ARG A 93 45.81 -41.73 14.19
N GLY A 94 45.59 -43.05 14.32
CA GLY A 94 45.33 -43.74 15.57
C GLY A 94 44.26 -44.83 15.44
N ASN A 95 44.66 -46.09 15.67
CA ASN A 95 43.78 -47.27 15.72
C ASN A 95 42.85 -47.22 16.95
N VAL A 96 41.86 -46.32 16.97
CA VAL A 96 40.80 -46.37 17.99
C VAL A 96 39.69 -47.28 17.46
N LEU A 97 39.61 -48.49 18.00
CA LEU A 97 38.59 -49.49 17.64
C LEU A 97 37.40 -49.35 18.61
N ARG A 98 36.49 -48.41 18.33
CA ARG A 98 35.20 -48.29 19.04
C ARG A 98 34.12 -49.08 18.32
N CYS A 99 33.14 -49.57 19.09
CA CYS A 99 32.17 -50.52 18.56
C CYS A 99 30.80 -50.47 19.21
N ASP A 100 29.77 -50.68 18.40
CA ASP A 100 28.38 -50.70 18.86
C ASP A 100 27.96 -51.98 19.54
N GLN A 101 28.78 -53.03 19.47
CA GLN A 101 28.56 -54.24 20.23
C GLN A 101 28.62 -53.98 21.75
N ARG A 102 29.34 -52.93 22.17
CA ARG A 102 29.44 -52.44 23.56
C ARG A 102 28.65 -51.14 23.78
N ASP A 103 28.77 -50.17 22.88
CA ASP A 103 28.13 -48.85 23.03
C ASP A 103 26.59 -48.90 22.89
N ILE A 104 26.06 -49.89 22.14
CA ILE A 104 24.62 -50.09 21.90
C ILE A 104 24.26 -51.55 22.26
N PRO A 105 24.20 -51.89 23.56
CA PRO A 105 24.05 -53.29 23.97
C PRO A 105 22.63 -53.84 23.76
N THR A 106 21.62 -52.97 23.63
CA THR A 106 20.21 -53.36 23.48
C THR A 106 19.50 -52.53 22.40
N ALA A 107 18.48 -53.11 21.77
CA ALA A 107 17.74 -52.44 20.71
C ALA A 107 16.81 -51.34 21.26
N ARG A 108 17.15 -50.08 21.03
CA ARG A 108 16.39 -48.90 21.50
C ARG A 108 16.30 -47.83 20.41
N TRP A 109 15.48 -46.81 20.63
CA TRP A 109 15.46 -45.63 19.77
C TRP A 109 16.60 -44.69 20.13
N TYR A 110 17.37 -44.28 19.13
CA TYR A 110 18.51 -43.38 19.25
C TYR A 110 18.37 -42.17 18.35
N ARG A 111 18.92 -41.03 18.78
CA ARG A 111 19.00 -39.79 18.01
C ARG A 111 20.45 -39.30 17.92
N PHE A 112 20.92 -39.06 16.69
CA PHE A 112 22.20 -38.37 16.47
C PHE A 112 22.03 -36.88 16.77
N THR A 113 22.91 -36.33 17.62
CA THR A 113 22.97 -34.89 17.90
C THR A 113 24.42 -34.41 18.03
N GLY A 114 24.62 -33.09 18.16
CA GLY A 114 25.94 -32.51 18.47
C GLY A 114 27.01 -32.85 17.43
N ALA A 115 28.18 -33.28 17.91
CA ALA A 115 29.33 -33.56 17.05
C ALA A 115 29.13 -34.80 16.16
N ALA A 116 28.21 -35.71 16.53
CA ALA A 116 27.84 -36.85 15.71
C ALA A 116 26.93 -36.47 14.53
N GLY A 117 26.43 -35.23 14.46
CA GLY A 117 25.52 -34.76 13.41
C GLY A 117 24.05 -34.94 13.77
N THR A 118 23.18 -34.90 12.76
CA THR A 118 21.71 -34.91 12.92
C THR A 118 21.04 -36.16 12.38
N GLN A 119 21.72 -36.97 11.56
CA GLN A 119 21.17 -38.16 10.91
C GLN A 119 22.28 -39.14 10.51
N MET A 120 21.92 -40.37 10.13
CA MET A 120 22.88 -41.28 9.51
C MET A 120 23.24 -40.79 8.08
N PRO A 121 24.48 -40.99 7.60
CA PRO A 121 24.82 -40.68 6.22
C PRO A 121 24.10 -41.64 5.26
N THR A 122 23.58 -41.13 4.14
CA THR A 122 22.92 -41.94 3.08
C THR A 122 23.85 -42.31 1.93
N LYS A 123 25.13 -42.00 2.07
CA LYS A 123 26.20 -42.35 1.13
C LYS A 123 27.23 -43.19 1.86
N CYS A 124 27.92 -44.03 1.10
CA CYS A 124 29.01 -44.84 1.59
C CYS A 124 30.05 -43.98 2.33
N VAL A 125 30.37 -44.39 3.55
CA VAL A 125 31.33 -43.74 4.43
C VAL A 125 32.73 -44.29 4.13
N PRO A 126 33.81 -43.51 4.03
CA PRO A 126 35.15 -44.09 3.83
C PRO A 126 35.59 -44.97 5.01
N ILE A 127 36.45 -45.97 4.75
CA ILE A 127 37.05 -46.83 5.79
C ILE A 127 37.77 -45.99 6.86
N ASN A 128 37.90 -46.55 8.08
CA ASN A 128 38.56 -45.91 9.22
C ASN A 128 37.93 -44.57 9.68
N ARG A 129 36.66 -44.33 9.33
CA ARG A 129 35.85 -43.22 9.84
C ARG A 129 35.00 -43.71 11.01
N CYS A 130 34.47 -42.75 11.77
CA CYS A 130 33.59 -43.04 12.91
C CYS A 130 34.26 -43.83 14.05
N GLY A 131 35.59 -43.79 14.13
CA GLY A 131 36.39 -44.49 15.15
C GLY A 131 36.23 -46.01 15.06
N THR A 132 36.11 -46.57 13.85
CA THR A 132 35.97 -48.01 13.62
C THR A 132 36.51 -48.41 12.24
N HIS A 133 36.81 -49.70 12.04
CA HIS A 133 37.25 -50.22 10.74
C HIS A 133 36.09 -50.47 9.78
N ALA A 134 34.89 -50.78 10.30
CA ALA A 134 33.69 -50.99 9.49
C ALA A 134 32.58 -49.96 9.79
N PRO A 135 32.67 -48.74 9.22
CA PRO A 135 31.68 -47.70 9.45
C PRO A 135 30.33 -48.04 8.81
N GLY A 136 29.27 -47.75 9.57
CA GLY A 136 27.88 -48.00 9.19
C GLY A 136 27.20 -46.77 8.63
N TRP A 137 26.54 -46.93 7.48
CA TRP A 137 25.77 -45.88 6.79
C TRP A 137 24.41 -46.42 6.36
N LEU A 138 23.47 -45.53 6.05
CA LEU A 138 22.12 -45.90 5.66
C LEU A 138 22.03 -46.11 4.14
N SER A 139 21.77 -47.33 3.70
CA SER A 139 21.63 -47.62 2.26
C SER A 139 20.26 -47.24 1.69
N THR A 140 19.28 -47.04 2.55
CA THR A 140 17.94 -46.56 2.19
C THR A 140 17.85 -45.03 2.37
N SER A 141 16.87 -44.39 1.73
CA SER A 141 16.58 -42.97 2.00
C SER A 141 15.88 -42.80 3.36
N HIS A 142 15.95 -41.59 3.92
CA HIS A 142 15.21 -41.24 5.14
C HIS A 142 13.72 -41.03 4.83
N PRO A 143 12.81 -41.28 5.80
CA PRO A 143 11.38 -41.02 5.62
C PRO A 143 11.10 -39.54 5.35
N THR A 144 10.16 -39.24 4.47
CA THR A 144 9.89 -37.85 4.04
C THR A 144 8.76 -37.21 4.84
N ARG A 145 7.78 -37.97 5.31
CA ARG A 145 6.61 -37.46 6.06
C ARG A 145 6.84 -37.52 7.57
N THR A 146 6.50 -36.46 8.29
CA THR A 146 6.55 -36.43 9.76
C THR A 146 5.60 -37.48 10.34
N GLY A 147 6.06 -38.24 11.34
CA GLY A 147 5.35 -39.37 11.93
C GLY A 147 5.58 -40.72 11.23
N GLN A 148 6.09 -40.71 9.99
CA GLN A 148 6.33 -41.93 9.21
C GLN A 148 7.46 -42.77 9.80
N ILE A 149 7.20 -44.07 9.94
CA ILE A 149 8.20 -45.10 10.27
C ILE A 149 8.47 -45.91 9.00
N ILE A 150 9.74 -46.09 8.66
CA ILE A 150 10.15 -46.98 7.56
C ILE A 150 11.14 -48.03 8.07
N ASN A 151 11.12 -49.21 7.44
CA ASN A 151 12.18 -50.19 7.55
C ASN A 151 13.33 -49.76 6.64
N GLY A 152 14.52 -49.60 7.21
CA GLY A 152 15.74 -49.23 6.52
C GLY A 152 16.81 -50.29 6.68
N LYS A 153 17.89 -50.16 5.89
CA LYS A 153 19.05 -51.03 5.98
C LYS A 153 20.30 -50.19 6.26
N ALA A 154 20.99 -50.52 7.34
CA ALA A 154 22.30 -49.97 7.64
C ALA A 154 23.37 -50.91 7.07
N CYS A 155 24.19 -50.41 6.15
CA CYS A 155 25.28 -51.14 5.52
C CYS A 155 26.61 -50.79 6.19
N PHE A 156 27.48 -51.78 6.28
CA PHE A 156 28.83 -51.65 6.83
C PHE A 156 29.85 -52.30 5.89
N HIS A 157 31.08 -51.80 5.91
CA HIS A 157 32.14 -52.31 5.06
C HIS A 157 33.53 -52.02 5.63
N TRP A 158 34.49 -52.87 5.28
CA TRP A 158 35.92 -52.69 5.59
C TRP A 158 36.81 -52.70 4.33
N SER A 159 36.19 -52.63 3.14
CA SER A 159 36.86 -52.68 1.82
C SER A 159 36.11 -51.82 0.81
N GLY A 160 36.55 -51.76 -0.45
CA GLY A 160 35.92 -50.96 -1.51
C GLY A 160 34.45 -51.31 -1.84
N ASN A 161 33.91 -52.42 -1.33
CA ASN A 161 32.48 -52.74 -1.44
C ASN A 161 31.70 -52.14 -0.26
N CYS A 162 30.90 -51.12 -0.53
CA CYS A 162 30.19 -50.30 0.46
C CYS A 162 29.11 -51.01 1.29
N CYS A 163 28.70 -52.23 0.97
CA CYS A 163 27.74 -52.98 1.79
C CYS A 163 28.12 -54.46 1.88
N ARG A 164 29.08 -54.76 2.75
CA ARG A 164 29.53 -56.15 3.00
C ARG A 164 28.75 -56.81 4.12
N TRP A 165 28.38 -56.04 5.14
CA TRP A 165 27.44 -56.46 6.18
C TRP A 165 26.27 -55.50 6.24
N SER A 166 25.15 -55.97 6.75
CA SER A 166 24.00 -55.10 6.95
C SER A 166 23.20 -55.47 8.18
N ALA A 167 22.52 -54.48 8.74
CA ALA A 167 21.52 -54.65 9.78
C ALA A 167 20.24 -53.96 9.34
N ASN A 168 19.10 -54.64 9.52
CA ASN A 168 17.80 -54.02 9.33
C ASN A 168 17.50 -53.13 10.54
N ILE A 169 17.09 -51.89 10.27
CA ILE A 169 16.77 -50.90 11.30
C ILE A 169 15.42 -50.24 11.00
N MET A 170 14.82 -49.59 11.99
CA MET A 170 13.65 -48.74 11.77
C MET A 170 13.99 -47.27 11.92
N ILE A 171 13.39 -46.42 11.11
CA ILE A 171 13.66 -44.98 11.08
C ILE A 171 12.33 -44.26 11.19
N LYS A 172 12.21 -43.35 12.17
CA LYS A 172 11.03 -42.48 12.31
C LYS A 172 11.42 -41.02 12.11
N LYS A 173 10.67 -40.29 11.29
CA LYS A 173 10.79 -38.83 11.19
C LYS A 173 9.91 -38.17 12.27
N CYS A 174 10.54 -37.46 13.18
CA CYS A 174 9.89 -36.59 14.16
C CYS A 174 9.83 -35.16 13.62
N ASN A 175 9.25 -34.22 14.37
CA ASN A 175 9.14 -32.83 13.93
C ASN A 175 10.54 -32.16 13.84
N GLY A 176 11.18 -32.24 12.67
CA GLY A 176 12.48 -31.64 12.39
C GLY A 176 13.72 -32.52 12.64
N PHE A 177 13.57 -33.79 13.03
CA PHE A 177 14.71 -34.70 13.27
C PHE A 177 14.35 -36.17 13.05
N TYR A 178 15.36 -37.04 13.04
CA TYR A 178 15.19 -38.49 12.85
C TYR A 178 15.62 -39.26 14.10
N ILE A 179 14.91 -40.34 14.38
CA ILE A 179 15.29 -41.35 15.36
C ILE A 179 15.41 -42.71 14.69
N TYR A 180 16.31 -43.54 15.21
CA TYR A 180 16.70 -44.81 14.64
C TYR A 180 16.57 -45.90 15.70
N LYS A 181 15.86 -46.98 15.40
CA LYS A 181 15.87 -48.17 16.27
C LYS A 181 17.13 -48.97 15.93
N LEU A 182 18.18 -48.74 16.72
CA LEU A 182 19.48 -49.37 16.55
C LEU A 182 19.65 -50.47 17.60
N GLY A 183 20.25 -51.59 17.20
CA GLY A 183 20.51 -52.73 18.06
C GLY A 183 21.99 -53.08 18.12
N ARG A 184 22.31 -54.05 18.97
CA ARG A 184 23.65 -54.58 19.16
C ARG A 184 24.21 -55.10 17.85
N THR A 185 25.40 -54.64 17.46
CA THR A 185 26.05 -55.12 16.25
C THR A 185 26.67 -56.51 16.44
N PRO A 186 26.76 -57.34 15.39
CA PRO A 186 27.28 -58.71 15.48
C PRO A 186 28.74 -58.82 15.96
N CYS A 187 29.59 -57.83 15.68
CA CYS A 187 31.00 -57.84 16.05
C CYS A 187 31.53 -56.43 16.36
N CYS A 188 32.66 -56.37 17.09
CA CYS A 188 33.20 -55.12 17.63
C CYS A 188 33.97 -54.27 16.61
N TYR A 189 33.81 -54.52 15.31
CA TYR A 189 34.37 -53.69 14.24
C TYR A 189 33.31 -52.84 13.54
N LEU A 190 32.03 -53.02 13.91
CA LEU A 190 30.87 -52.38 13.29
C LEU A 190 30.37 -51.24 14.19
N ARG A 191 30.18 -50.07 13.59
CA ARG A 191 29.66 -48.90 14.30
C ARG A 191 28.80 -48.01 13.41
N PHE A 192 27.59 -47.66 13.84
CA PHE A 192 26.70 -46.72 13.18
C PHE A 192 27.30 -45.31 13.23
N CYS A 193 27.51 -44.72 12.05
CA CYS A 193 27.98 -43.36 11.89
C CYS A 193 26.83 -42.36 11.92
N GLY A 194 27.08 -41.21 12.51
CA GLY A 194 26.29 -40.02 12.24
C GLY A 194 26.92 -39.19 11.12
N ASN A 195 26.14 -38.32 10.50
CA ASN A 195 26.58 -37.45 9.40
C ASN A 195 27.39 -36.23 9.89
N GLY A 196 27.63 -36.10 11.20
CA GLY A 196 28.60 -35.15 11.74
C GLY A 196 29.96 -35.43 11.11
N GLY A 197 30.71 -34.40 10.74
CA GLY A 197 32.02 -34.59 10.09
C GLY A 197 31.99 -35.21 8.68
N PHE A 198 30.82 -35.59 8.14
CA PHE A 198 30.63 -35.89 6.70
C PHE A 198 30.30 -34.64 5.87
N GLY A 199 30.20 -33.49 6.54
CA GLY A 199 30.20 -32.19 5.91
C GLY A 199 31.26 -31.33 6.56
N ASP A 200 31.94 -30.54 5.73
CA ASP A 200 32.61 -29.29 6.06
C ASP A 200 31.65 -28.37 6.84
N ASP A 201 31.40 -28.67 8.12
CA ASP A 201 30.49 -27.91 8.97
C ASP A 201 31.22 -26.69 9.53
N GLY A 202 31.08 -25.58 8.81
CA GLY A 202 31.71 -24.31 9.17
C GLY A 202 31.40 -23.79 10.56
N CYS A 203 30.38 -24.28 11.26
CA CYS A 203 30.10 -23.84 12.63
C CYS A 203 31.05 -24.44 13.68
N THR A 204 31.71 -25.55 13.36
CA THR A 204 32.61 -26.28 14.27
C THR A 204 34.05 -26.32 13.77
N ASN A 205 34.27 -26.14 12.47
CA ASN A 205 35.59 -26.13 11.84
C ASN A 205 35.74 -24.89 10.95
N TYR A 206 36.32 -23.81 11.50
CA TYR A 206 36.55 -22.55 10.80
C TYR A 206 37.87 -21.89 11.20
N LEU A 207 38.40 -21.06 10.31
CA LEU A 207 39.56 -20.20 10.55
C LEU A 207 39.10 -18.80 10.98
N GLN A 208 39.87 -18.14 11.83
CA GLN A 208 39.53 -16.79 12.31
C GLN A 208 40.16 -15.71 11.43
N LEU A 209 39.37 -14.69 11.10
CA LEU A 209 39.82 -13.45 10.48
C LEU A 209 39.75 -12.35 11.53
N ASN A 210 40.83 -12.12 12.27
CA ASN A 210 40.87 -11.21 13.43
C ASN A 210 41.80 -10.00 13.24
N ASP A 211 42.51 -9.92 12.12
CA ASP A 211 43.42 -8.83 11.79
C ASP A 211 42.67 -7.48 11.77
N ARG A 212 43.14 -6.51 12.58
CA ARG A 212 42.59 -5.15 12.67
C ARG A 212 42.55 -4.44 11.32
N THR A 213 43.52 -4.72 10.45
CA THR A 213 43.55 -4.11 9.11
C THR A 213 42.43 -4.61 8.22
N ARG A 214 41.67 -5.66 8.59
CA ARG A 214 40.46 -6.12 7.86
C ARG A 214 39.20 -5.34 8.21
N ALA A 215 39.25 -4.44 9.20
CA ALA A 215 38.10 -3.63 9.58
C ALA A 215 37.75 -2.62 8.48
N ALA A 216 36.47 -2.53 8.13
CA ALA A 216 35.96 -1.61 7.12
C ALA A 216 36.04 -0.14 7.54
N SER A 217 36.35 0.18 8.81
CA SER A 217 36.63 1.53 9.27
C SER A 217 38.10 1.94 9.20
N VAL A 218 38.99 1.01 8.86
CA VAL A 218 40.44 1.26 8.87
C VAL A 218 40.89 1.64 7.46
N PRO A 219 41.32 2.90 7.24
CA PRO A 219 41.89 3.29 5.96
C PRO A 219 43.22 2.58 5.71
N ARG A 220 43.55 2.43 4.43
CA ARG A 220 44.79 1.83 3.94
C ARG A 220 45.93 2.81 4.16
N GLY A 221 46.77 2.52 5.16
CA GLY A 221 48.09 3.16 5.30
C GLY A 221 49.07 2.63 4.24
N ASN A 222 50.36 2.58 4.59
CA ASN A 222 51.42 2.05 3.71
C ASN A 222 51.41 0.51 3.55
N ILE A 223 50.47 -0.18 4.18
CA ILE A 223 50.40 -1.64 4.21
C ILE A 223 49.39 -2.11 3.16
N LEU A 224 49.86 -2.82 2.14
CA LEU A 224 49.04 -3.50 1.15
C LEU A 224 48.88 -4.97 1.54
N LYS A 225 47.66 -5.37 1.92
CA LYS A 225 47.29 -6.76 2.22
C LYS A 225 46.26 -7.30 1.25
N CYS A 226 46.23 -8.63 1.07
CA CYS A 226 45.40 -9.26 0.06
C CYS A 226 45.06 -10.72 0.38
N ASP A 227 43.87 -11.16 -0.03
CA ASP A 227 43.39 -12.52 0.28
C ASP A 227 43.81 -13.58 -0.74
N GLN A 228 44.60 -13.21 -1.75
CA GLN A 228 45.24 -14.17 -2.66
C GLN A 228 46.31 -15.00 -1.91
N TYR A 229 47.07 -14.35 -1.04
CA TYR A 229 48.19 -14.96 -0.30
C TYR A 229 47.91 -15.06 1.20
N ASP A 230 47.21 -14.10 1.81
CA ASP A 230 46.99 -14.05 3.27
C ASP A 230 45.99 -15.10 3.79
N MET A 231 45.33 -15.86 2.90
CA MET A 231 44.34 -16.88 3.30
C MET A 231 44.96 -18.29 3.42
N PRO A 232 44.95 -18.93 4.61
CA PRO A 232 45.62 -20.20 4.87
C PRO A 232 44.95 -21.45 4.26
N GLY A 233 43.83 -21.32 3.54
CA GLY A 233 43.14 -22.44 2.90
C GLY A 233 42.05 -22.00 1.91
N ASP A 234 41.81 -22.83 0.88
CA ASP A 234 40.87 -22.50 -0.20
C ASP A 234 40.18 -23.76 -0.79
N PRO A 235 38.84 -23.83 -0.82
CA PRO A 235 37.92 -23.06 0.03
C PRO A 235 37.92 -23.55 1.47
N LYS A 236 37.77 -22.63 2.43
CA LYS A 236 37.51 -22.97 3.84
C LYS A 236 36.47 -22.07 4.47
N TRP A 237 35.93 -22.50 5.61
CA TRP A 237 35.08 -21.65 6.44
C TRP A 237 35.92 -20.68 7.26
N TYR A 238 35.51 -19.42 7.23
CA TYR A 238 36.13 -18.32 7.96
C TYR A 238 35.10 -17.63 8.85
N ARG A 239 35.58 -17.03 9.94
CA ARG A 239 34.78 -16.21 10.86
C ARG A 239 35.48 -14.90 11.15
N PHE A 240 34.79 -13.78 10.97
CA PHE A 240 35.27 -12.49 11.47
C PHE A 240 35.15 -12.43 12.99
N THR A 241 36.23 -12.10 13.68
CA THR A 241 36.30 -11.98 15.14
C THR A 241 37.19 -10.81 15.56
N GLY A 242 37.05 -10.37 16.82
CA GLY A 242 37.96 -9.39 17.41
C GLY A 242 37.99 -8.06 16.66
N ALA A 243 39.19 -7.59 16.31
CA ALA A 243 39.40 -6.26 15.74
C ALA A 243 38.88 -6.07 14.31
N SER A 244 38.58 -7.16 13.58
CA SER A 244 37.96 -7.08 12.26
C SER A 244 36.43 -6.92 12.33
N GLY A 245 35.82 -7.24 13.48
CA GLY A 245 34.38 -7.19 13.71
C GLY A 245 33.77 -8.57 13.92
N GLN A 246 32.45 -8.65 13.77
CA GLN A 246 31.69 -9.88 13.99
C GLN A 246 31.13 -10.48 12.70
N MET A 247 31.07 -9.69 11.64
CA MET A 247 30.53 -10.09 10.34
C MET A 247 31.16 -9.29 9.20
N MET A 248 30.91 -9.69 7.97
CA MET A 248 31.32 -8.91 6.79
C MET A 248 30.50 -7.61 6.73
N ALA A 249 31.11 -6.51 6.25
CA ALA A 249 30.35 -5.30 5.95
C ALA A 249 29.28 -5.60 4.88
N THR A 250 28.04 -5.15 5.07
CA THR A 250 26.90 -5.32 4.14
C THR A 250 26.62 -4.06 3.33
N SER A 251 27.57 -3.14 3.29
CA SER A 251 27.46 -1.89 2.54
C SER A 251 28.81 -1.56 1.92
N CYS A 252 28.78 -0.77 0.85
CA CYS A 252 29.96 -0.42 0.08
C CYS A 252 31.04 0.22 0.96
N VAL A 253 32.16 -0.50 1.10
CA VAL A 253 33.32 -0.06 1.86
C VAL A 253 34.16 0.83 0.95
N PRO A 254 34.52 2.08 1.31
CA PRO A 254 35.22 2.97 0.39
C PRO A 254 36.56 2.43 -0.09
N LYS A 255 36.99 2.86 -1.28
CA LYS A 255 38.32 2.55 -1.82
C LYS A 255 39.39 2.86 -0.77
N HIS A 256 40.43 2.02 -0.70
CA HIS A 256 41.53 2.18 0.26
C HIS A 256 41.09 2.04 1.72
N TYR A 257 40.13 1.16 2.03
CA TYR A 257 39.86 0.73 3.39
C TYR A 257 40.19 -0.75 3.55
N CYS A 258 40.20 -1.24 4.79
CA CYS A 258 40.46 -2.64 5.10
C CYS A 258 41.84 -3.11 4.59
N GLY A 259 42.81 -2.18 4.56
CA GLY A 259 44.20 -2.45 4.23
C GLY A 259 44.44 -2.90 2.78
N THR A 260 43.52 -2.60 1.86
CA THR A 260 43.62 -3.04 0.47
C THR A 260 43.16 -1.96 -0.53
N HIS A 261 43.47 -2.14 -1.82
CA HIS A 261 43.02 -1.22 -2.88
C HIS A 261 41.55 -1.43 -3.24
N ALA A 262 41.09 -2.68 -3.23
CA ALA A 262 39.73 -3.05 -3.59
C ALA A 262 39.06 -3.86 -2.45
N PRO A 263 38.43 -3.16 -1.48
CA PRO A 263 37.78 -3.81 -0.35
C PRO A 263 36.53 -4.56 -0.79
N GLY A 264 36.33 -5.73 -0.18
CA GLY A 264 35.23 -6.64 -0.42
C GLY A 264 34.15 -6.52 0.65
N TRP A 265 32.90 -6.41 0.20
CA TRP A 265 31.73 -6.29 1.06
C TRP A 265 30.59 -7.18 0.56
N LEU A 266 29.69 -7.57 1.46
CA LEU A 266 28.56 -8.43 1.16
C LEU A 266 27.44 -7.66 0.45
N SER A 267 27.18 -8.02 -0.80
CA SER A 267 26.05 -7.51 -1.57
C SER A 267 24.78 -8.26 -1.20
N GLY A 268 24.14 -7.83 -0.11
CA GLY A 268 22.90 -8.41 0.39
C GLY A 268 22.88 -8.54 1.91
N ALA A 269 21.96 -9.37 2.41
CA ALA A 269 21.77 -9.61 3.83
C ALA A 269 22.37 -10.95 4.27
N HIS A 270 22.79 -11.01 5.54
CA HIS A 270 23.15 -12.26 6.19
C HIS A 270 21.91 -13.15 6.42
N PRO A 271 22.06 -14.49 6.47
CA PRO A 271 20.97 -15.41 6.77
C PRO A 271 20.34 -15.12 8.14
N THR A 272 19.04 -15.35 8.28
CA THR A 272 18.30 -15.01 9.52
C THR A 272 18.10 -16.20 10.45
N SER A 273 18.02 -17.43 9.92
CA SER A 273 17.73 -18.63 10.71
C SER A 273 19.00 -19.41 11.06
N VAL A 274 19.11 -19.93 12.29
CA VAL A 274 20.26 -20.74 12.71
C VAL A 274 20.32 -22.03 11.89
N GLY A 275 21.51 -22.38 11.38
CA GLY A 275 21.74 -23.52 10.51
C GLY A 275 21.49 -23.24 9.02
N GLN A 276 20.86 -22.11 8.67
CA GLN A 276 20.61 -21.71 7.29
C GLN A 276 21.92 -21.40 6.56
N ILE A 277 22.08 -21.97 5.36
CA ILE A 277 23.16 -21.65 4.42
C ILE A 277 22.55 -20.88 3.25
N VAL A 278 23.12 -19.72 2.93
CA VAL A 278 22.73 -18.91 1.77
C VAL A 278 23.94 -18.72 0.85
N ASN A 279 23.71 -18.80 -0.45
CA ASN A 279 24.69 -18.34 -1.43
C ASN A 279 24.54 -16.82 -1.54
N ALA A 280 25.63 -16.10 -1.38
CA ALA A 280 25.62 -14.65 -1.41
C ALA A 280 26.79 -14.13 -2.23
N ARG A 281 26.67 -12.88 -2.70
CA ARG A 281 27.66 -12.25 -3.56
C ARG A 281 28.51 -11.29 -2.72
N VAL A 282 29.83 -11.41 -2.79
CA VAL A 282 30.75 -10.37 -2.32
C VAL A 282 31.13 -9.51 -3.51
N CYS A 283 30.98 -8.20 -3.35
CA CYS A 283 31.37 -7.20 -4.32
C CYS A 283 32.67 -6.53 -3.92
N PHE A 284 33.52 -6.24 -4.89
CA PHE A 284 34.77 -5.50 -4.75
C PHE A 284 34.80 -4.35 -5.75
N HIS A 285 35.52 -3.28 -5.42
CA HIS A 285 35.68 -2.15 -6.32
C HIS A 285 36.95 -1.34 -6.04
N TRP A 286 37.44 -0.62 -7.05
CA TRP A 286 38.59 0.27 -6.96
C TRP A 286 38.21 1.76 -7.16
N GLY A 287 36.92 2.07 -7.12
CA GLY A 287 36.36 3.39 -7.43
C GLY A 287 35.20 3.32 -8.42
N GLY A 288 34.44 4.41 -8.56
CA GLY A 288 33.24 4.47 -9.39
C GLY A 288 32.08 3.69 -8.77
N SER A 289 31.69 2.57 -9.40
CA SER A 289 30.67 1.66 -8.86
C SER A 289 31.20 0.85 -7.68
N CYS A 290 30.31 0.48 -6.77
CA CYS A 290 30.62 -0.31 -5.58
C CYS A 290 30.78 -1.82 -5.86
N CYS A 291 30.51 -2.27 -7.10
CA CYS A 291 30.65 -3.67 -7.49
C CYS A 291 31.19 -3.76 -8.92
N ASN A 292 32.50 -3.61 -9.08
CA ASN A 292 33.17 -3.79 -10.37
C ASN A 292 33.57 -5.25 -10.57
N TRP A 293 33.88 -5.95 -9.46
CA TRP A 293 34.20 -7.37 -9.43
C TRP A 293 33.34 -8.04 -8.37
N ASN A 294 33.06 -9.32 -8.56
CA ASN A 294 32.32 -10.07 -7.57
C ASN A 294 32.74 -11.54 -7.53
N THR A 295 32.44 -12.16 -6.40
CA THR A 295 32.56 -13.61 -6.22
C THR A 295 31.38 -14.10 -5.40
N ASN A 296 30.95 -15.34 -5.64
CA ASN A 296 29.89 -15.96 -4.87
C ASN A 296 30.50 -16.78 -3.73
N ILE A 297 29.92 -16.64 -2.55
CA ILE A 297 30.33 -17.33 -1.33
C ILE A 297 29.13 -18.00 -0.69
N GLN A 298 29.39 -18.90 0.25
CA GLN A 298 28.34 -19.46 1.11
C GLN A 298 28.43 -18.85 2.50
N ILE A 299 27.30 -18.44 3.07
CA ILE A 299 27.22 -17.91 4.42
C ILE A 299 26.32 -18.80 5.24
N LYS A 300 26.80 -19.24 6.40
CA LYS A 300 26.01 -20.02 7.36
C LYS A 300 25.82 -19.23 8.65
N LYS A 301 24.59 -19.15 9.14
CA LYS A 301 24.31 -18.65 10.49
C LYS A 301 24.51 -19.77 11.50
N CYS A 302 25.44 -19.60 12.41
CA CYS A 302 25.64 -20.47 13.58
C CYS A 302 24.94 -19.86 14.80
N ASN A 303 25.03 -20.51 15.96
CA ASN A 303 24.42 -20.00 17.18
C ASN A 303 25.17 -18.74 17.67
N GLY A 304 24.72 -17.56 17.25
CA GLY A 304 25.26 -16.26 17.66
C GLY A 304 26.37 -15.66 16.76
N PHE A 305 26.75 -16.32 15.66
CA PHE A 305 27.78 -15.80 14.74
C PHE A 305 27.59 -16.30 13.32
N TYR A 306 28.31 -15.71 12.37
CA TYR A 306 28.30 -16.09 10.96
C TYR A 306 29.64 -16.68 10.55
N VAL A 307 29.58 -17.68 9.67
CA VAL A 307 30.76 -18.24 9.01
C VAL A 307 30.59 -18.17 7.51
N TYR A 308 31.69 -17.95 6.81
CA TYR A 308 31.75 -17.64 5.39
C TYR A 308 32.67 -18.65 4.72
N LYS A 309 32.17 -19.36 3.71
CA LYS A 309 32.99 -20.23 2.88
C LYS A 309 33.66 -19.38 1.82
N LEU A 310 34.90 -19.00 2.07
CA LEU A 310 35.66 -18.05 1.25
C LEU A 310 36.72 -18.77 0.43
N HIS A 311 36.96 -18.22 -0.76
CA HIS A 311 38.00 -18.61 -1.69
C HIS A 311 39.11 -17.56 -1.72
N LYS A 312 40.35 -17.97 -2.03
CA LYS A 312 41.43 -17.01 -2.29
C LYS A 312 40.98 -16.07 -3.40
N THR A 313 41.26 -14.79 -3.22
CA THR A 313 40.90 -13.84 -4.25
C THR A 313 41.80 -14.05 -5.47
N PRO A 314 41.29 -13.88 -6.70
CA PRO A 314 42.07 -14.16 -7.92
C PRO A 314 43.29 -13.24 -8.12
N VAL A 315 43.33 -12.12 -7.39
CA VAL A 315 44.33 -11.05 -7.54
C VAL A 315 44.62 -10.39 -6.19
N CYS A 316 45.85 -9.90 -5.99
CA CYS A 316 46.37 -9.42 -4.71
C CYS A 316 46.01 -7.96 -4.35
N TRP A 317 44.96 -7.42 -4.93
CA TRP A 317 44.38 -6.13 -4.50
C TRP A 317 42.97 -6.26 -3.93
N LEU A 318 42.44 -7.49 -3.84
CA LEU A 318 41.13 -7.80 -3.26
C LEU A 318 41.29 -8.34 -1.84
N ARG A 319 40.38 -7.94 -0.95
CA ARG A 319 40.35 -8.44 0.42
C ARG A 319 38.94 -8.37 1.01
N TYR A 320 38.49 -9.42 1.71
CA TYR A 320 37.21 -9.45 2.40
C TYR A 320 37.25 -8.62 3.70
N CYS A 321 36.27 -7.74 3.89
CA CYS A 321 36.30 -6.76 4.97
C CYS A 321 35.25 -7.01 6.03
N GLY A 322 35.68 -6.98 7.29
CA GLY A 322 34.82 -7.09 8.46
C GLY A 322 34.20 -5.74 8.83
N ASN A 323 33.12 -5.78 9.60
CA ASN A 323 32.31 -4.61 9.90
C ASN A 323 32.78 -3.77 11.10
N ALA A 324 33.92 -4.06 11.73
CA ALA A 324 34.37 -3.30 12.90
C ALA A 324 34.49 -1.80 12.61
N GLY A 325 33.92 -1.00 13.51
CA GLY A 325 33.94 0.47 13.46
C GLY A 325 33.24 1.09 12.25
N PHE A 326 32.59 0.29 11.40
CA PHE A 326 32.11 0.76 10.11
C PHE A 326 30.78 1.48 10.25
N ASP A 327 30.83 2.80 10.15
CA ASP A 327 29.67 3.69 10.13
C ASP A 327 29.47 4.24 8.72
N VAL A 328 28.55 3.63 7.97
CA VAL A 328 28.25 4.02 6.59
C VAL A 328 27.70 5.45 6.53
N CYS A 329 26.96 5.89 7.55
CA CYS A 329 26.35 7.21 7.57
C CYS A 329 27.40 8.32 7.68
N LYS A 330 28.48 8.10 8.44
CA LYS A 330 29.61 9.06 8.51
C LYS A 330 30.49 9.06 7.27
N VAL A 331 30.62 7.89 6.64
CA VAL A 331 31.61 7.67 5.58
C VAL A 331 31.08 8.08 4.21
N SER A 332 29.82 7.75 3.88
CA SER A 332 29.25 7.99 2.55
C SER A 332 27.85 8.63 2.55
N ASN A 333 27.15 8.66 3.69
CA ASN A 333 25.79 9.15 3.87
C ASN A 333 24.87 8.85 2.66
N PRO A 334 24.51 7.58 2.45
CA PRO A 334 23.87 7.13 1.21
C PRO A 334 22.43 7.63 1.00
N CYS A 335 21.76 8.08 2.07
CA CYS A 335 20.36 8.49 2.05
C CYS A 335 20.13 9.76 1.23
N LYS A 336 19.08 9.75 0.39
CA LYS A 336 18.73 10.84 -0.54
C LYS A 336 17.55 11.67 -0.04
N HIS A 337 17.28 12.78 -0.73
CA HIS A 337 16.14 13.68 -0.49
C HIS A 337 16.01 14.16 0.97
N GLY A 338 17.15 14.35 1.64
CA GLY A 338 17.21 14.79 3.04
C GLY A 338 16.70 13.77 4.04
N ALA A 339 16.65 12.49 3.69
CA ALA A 339 16.37 11.39 4.62
C ALA A 339 17.46 11.25 5.68
N THR A 340 17.08 10.71 6.85
CA THR A 340 18.01 10.51 7.97
C THR A 340 18.68 9.14 7.88
N CYS A 341 20.01 9.11 7.88
CA CYS A 341 20.79 7.87 7.91
C CYS A 341 20.97 7.36 9.33
N ALA A 342 20.62 6.09 9.57
CA ALA A 342 20.88 5.39 10.81
C ALA A 342 21.85 4.21 10.57
N PRO A 343 22.99 4.15 11.27
CA PRO A 343 23.92 3.04 11.12
C PRO A 343 23.32 1.74 11.69
N LYS A 344 23.65 0.61 11.06
CA LYS A 344 23.25 -0.74 11.49
C LYS A 344 24.48 -1.64 11.47
N ASN A 345 24.52 -2.72 12.24
CA ASN A 345 25.68 -3.62 12.29
C ASN A 345 26.15 -4.06 10.88
N GLY A 346 27.22 -3.45 10.39
CA GLY A 346 27.77 -3.67 9.04
C GLY A 346 27.06 -2.95 7.88
N GLY A 347 26.00 -2.18 8.11
CA GLY A 347 25.26 -1.45 7.08
C GLY A 347 24.57 -0.19 7.59
N TYR A 348 23.41 0.14 7.01
CA TYR A 348 22.62 1.32 7.37
C TYR A 348 21.14 1.11 7.09
N THR A 349 20.34 2.07 7.52
CA THR A 349 18.93 2.21 7.14
C THR A 349 18.64 3.69 6.93
N CYS A 350 17.91 4.02 5.87
CA CYS A 350 17.47 5.38 5.60
C CYS A 350 16.02 5.55 6.06
N ASN A 351 15.79 6.53 6.92
CA ASN A 351 14.45 6.94 7.33
C ASN A 351 13.96 7.97 6.30
N CYS A 352 13.17 7.51 5.35
CA CYS A 352 12.65 8.33 4.27
C CYS A 352 11.68 9.38 4.79
N LYS A 353 11.79 10.60 4.26
CA LYS A 353 10.75 11.62 4.45
C LYS A 353 9.48 11.18 3.71
N SER A 354 8.33 11.72 4.15
CA SER A 354 7.06 11.53 3.46
C SER A 354 7.20 11.90 1.98
N GLY A 355 6.59 11.11 1.10
CA GLY A 355 6.68 11.29 -0.35
C GLY A 355 7.88 10.60 -1.01
N TYR A 356 8.77 9.94 -0.26
CA TYR A 356 9.89 9.18 -0.82
C TYR A 356 9.94 7.74 -0.32
N HIS A 357 10.50 6.85 -1.14
CA HIS A 357 10.68 5.43 -0.84
C HIS A 357 11.94 4.86 -1.52
N GLY A 358 12.24 3.59 -1.25
CA GLY A 358 13.47 2.92 -1.69
C GLY A 358 14.45 2.69 -0.55
N VAL A 359 15.54 1.96 -0.81
CA VAL A 359 16.55 1.62 0.21
C VAL A 359 17.30 2.88 0.67
N ASN A 360 17.52 3.81 -0.27
CA ASN A 360 18.18 5.09 -0.05
C ASN A 360 17.22 6.26 -0.10
N CYS A 361 15.91 6.02 -0.12
CA CYS A 361 14.88 7.06 -0.33
C CYS A 361 15.06 7.79 -1.67
N GLU A 362 15.56 7.09 -2.68
CA GLU A 362 15.91 7.59 -4.00
C GLU A 362 14.71 7.73 -4.93
N HIS A 363 13.58 7.09 -4.60
CA HIS A 363 12.40 7.08 -5.43
C HIS A 363 11.32 8.01 -4.88
N ASP A 364 10.86 8.92 -5.74
CA ASP A 364 9.69 9.75 -5.50
C ASP A 364 8.42 8.89 -5.52
N VAL A 365 7.53 9.11 -4.56
CA VAL A 365 6.21 8.48 -4.56
C VAL A 365 5.33 9.26 -5.51
N ASN A 366 4.65 8.57 -6.44
CA ASN A 366 3.67 9.25 -7.29
C ASN A 366 2.31 9.32 -6.59
N GLU A 367 2.01 10.41 -5.89
CA GLU A 367 0.75 10.53 -5.15
C GLU A 367 -0.48 10.63 -6.07
N CYS A 368 -0.29 11.01 -7.35
CA CYS A 368 -1.38 11.10 -8.32
C CYS A 368 -2.02 9.76 -8.67
N ASN A 369 -1.35 8.63 -8.40
CA ASN A 369 -1.92 7.28 -8.59
C ASN A 369 -3.17 7.04 -7.74
N THR A 370 -3.30 7.73 -6.60
CA THR A 370 -4.48 7.64 -5.73
C THR A 370 -5.64 8.54 -6.19
N ARG A 371 -5.44 9.32 -7.26
CA ARG A 371 -6.41 10.29 -7.81
C ARG A 371 -6.93 11.27 -6.73
N PRO A 372 -6.04 12.01 -6.05
CA PRO A 372 -6.43 12.86 -4.92
C PRO A 372 -7.28 14.07 -5.33
N CYS A 373 -7.13 14.56 -6.57
CA CYS A 373 -7.86 15.72 -7.08
C CYS A 373 -9.33 15.39 -7.37
N ARG A 374 -10.24 16.17 -6.77
CA ARG A 374 -11.69 16.08 -6.93
C ARG A 374 -12.18 16.95 -8.07
N ASN A 375 -13.48 16.81 -8.40
CA ASN A 375 -14.20 17.64 -9.36
C ASN A 375 -13.53 17.76 -10.74
N GLY A 376 -12.84 16.69 -11.16
CA GLY A 376 -12.14 16.62 -12.44
C GLY A 376 -10.91 17.52 -12.54
N GLY A 377 -10.31 17.91 -11.41
CA GLY A 377 -9.01 18.57 -11.38
C GLY A 377 -7.89 17.66 -11.89
N THR A 378 -6.88 18.24 -12.54
CA THR A 378 -5.71 17.51 -13.06
C THR A 378 -4.65 17.40 -11.97
N CYS A 379 -4.20 16.18 -11.67
CA CYS A 379 -3.11 15.96 -10.71
C CYS A 379 -1.75 16.11 -11.38
N GLU A 380 -0.82 16.78 -10.69
CA GLU A 380 0.57 16.93 -11.07
C GLU A 380 1.45 16.39 -9.93
N ASN A 381 2.25 15.39 -10.24
CA ASN A 381 3.20 14.80 -9.30
C ASN A 381 4.43 15.72 -9.18
N LEU A 382 4.87 15.97 -7.95
CA LEU A 382 6.01 16.82 -7.64
C LEU A 382 6.98 16.05 -6.73
N PRO A 383 8.26 16.43 -6.64
CA PRO A 383 9.19 15.77 -5.72
C PRO A 383 8.71 15.82 -4.26
N GLY A 384 8.35 14.65 -3.71
CA GLY A 384 7.86 14.43 -2.36
C GLY A 384 6.44 14.94 -2.07
N SER A 385 5.67 15.32 -3.11
CA SER A 385 4.34 15.89 -2.94
C SER A 385 3.54 15.91 -4.25
N TYR A 386 2.34 16.47 -4.22
CA TYR A 386 1.56 16.68 -5.43
C TYR A 386 0.79 18.00 -5.37
N ARG A 387 0.30 18.39 -6.55
CA ARG A 387 -0.54 19.57 -6.72
C ARG A 387 -1.74 19.24 -7.59
N CYS A 388 -2.91 19.74 -7.20
CA CYS A 388 -4.10 19.71 -8.05
C CYS A 388 -4.27 21.03 -8.82
N LYS A 389 -4.40 20.92 -10.15
CA LYS A 389 -4.82 22.02 -11.03
C LYS A 389 -6.34 21.96 -11.17
N CYS A 390 -7.02 22.85 -10.46
CA CYS A 390 -8.48 22.86 -10.43
C CYS A 390 -9.09 23.40 -11.72
N LYS A 391 -10.21 22.77 -12.13
CA LYS A 391 -11.04 23.30 -13.21
C LYS A 391 -11.68 24.62 -12.80
N PRO A 392 -12.02 25.51 -13.78
CA PRO A 392 -12.75 26.73 -13.49
C PRO A 392 -14.01 26.45 -12.67
N GLY A 393 -14.19 27.17 -11.57
CA GLY A 393 -15.31 26.96 -10.65
C GLY A 393 -15.00 26.07 -9.44
N PHE A 394 -13.77 25.59 -9.27
CA PHE A 394 -13.35 24.84 -8.09
C PHE A 394 -12.05 25.39 -7.48
N LEU A 395 -11.93 25.27 -6.16
CA LEU A 395 -10.81 25.70 -5.32
C LEU A 395 -10.46 24.61 -4.29
N GLY A 396 -9.39 24.85 -3.52
CA GLY A 396 -8.89 23.92 -2.50
C GLY A 396 -7.67 23.13 -2.98
N ASN A 397 -6.95 22.50 -2.05
CA ASN A 397 -5.74 21.73 -2.36
C ASN A 397 -6.05 20.48 -3.19
N HIS A 398 -7.29 19.99 -3.10
CA HIS A 398 -7.80 18.85 -3.84
C HIS A 398 -8.96 19.24 -4.77
N CYS A 399 -9.16 20.54 -5.04
CA CYS A 399 -10.27 21.03 -5.85
C CYS A 399 -11.66 20.65 -5.31
N GLU A 400 -11.77 20.44 -4.01
CA GLU A 400 -12.95 19.97 -3.28
C GLU A 400 -13.99 21.07 -3.05
N ILE A 401 -13.56 22.33 -3.10
CA ILE A 401 -14.41 23.49 -2.80
C ILE A 401 -15.02 24.01 -4.10
N ALA A 402 -16.35 24.00 -4.22
CA ALA A 402 -17.03 24.70 -5.31
C ALA A 402 -16.90 26.22 -5.13
N TYR A 403 -16.47 26.94 -6.17
CA TYR A 403 -16.34 28.38 -6.16
C TYR A 403 -17.72 29.03 -6.13
N ASP A 404 -18.03 29.71 -5.02
CA ASP A 404 -19.25 30.52 -4.93
C ASP A 404 -18.95 32.00 -5.15
N GLU A 405 -19.38 32.53 -6.30
CA GLU A 405 -19.27 33.95 -6.65
C GLU A 405 -20.01 34.87 -5.67
N CYS A 406 -21.06 34.36 -5.00
CA CYS A 406 -21.83 35.11 -4.02
C CYS A 406 -21.08 35.30 -2.69
N ARG A 407 -19.93 34.65 -2.52
CA ARG A 407 -19.04 34.80 -1.36
C ARG A 407 -17.66 35.32 -1.73
N HIS A 408 -17.28 35.28 -3.02
CA HIS A 408 -15.97 35.70 -3.51
C HIS A 408 -16.08 36.84 -4.53
N TYR A 409 -16.29 38.06 -4.04
CA TYR A 409 -16.37 39.27 -4.86
C TYR A 409 -15.58 40.43 -4.22
N GLN A 410 -15.22 41.43 -5.02
CA GLN A 410 -14.70 42.72 -4.55
C GLN A 410 -15.82 43.74 -4.43
N VAL A 411 -15.68 44.68 -3.49
CA VAL A 411 -16.71 45.68 -3.23
C VAL A 411 -16.44 46.96 -4.01
N LEU A 412 -17.47 47.51 -4.64
CA LEU A 412 -17.49 48.83 -5.25
C LEU A 412 -18.44 49.72 -4.44
N SER A 413 -17.89 50.50 -3.51
CA SER A 413 -18.69 51.34 -2.59
C SER A 413 -18.48 52.84 -2.72
N ASP A 414 -17.55 53.26 -3.57
CA ASP A 414 -17.13 54.66 -3.70
C ASP A 414 -18.31 55.56 -4.12
N ARG A 415 -18.48 56.70 -3.43
CA ARG A 415 -19.47 57.72 -3.79
C ARG A 415 -19.32 58.19 -5.24
N GLN A 416 -18.10 58.28 -5.75
CA GLN A 416 -17.83 58.67 -7.14
C GLN A 416 -18.33 57.64 -8.17
N ARG A 417 -18.69 56.41 -7.79
CA ARG A 417 -19.29 55.41 -8.70
C ARG A 417 -20.81 55.54 -8.80
N ALA A 418 -21.43 56.37 -7.96
CA ALA A 418 -22.86 56.61 -7.99
C ALA A 418 -23.27 57.35 -9.28
N ALA A 419 -24.29 56.85 -9.96
CA ALA A 419 -24.82 57.45 -11.18
C ALA A 419 -25.53 58.79 -10.93
N GLY A 420 -25.90 59.11 -9.68
CA GLY A 420 -26.39 60.44 -9.28
C GLY A 420 -25.30 61.46 -9.00
N VAL A 421 -24.02 61.07 -9.00
CA VAL A 421 -22.91 61.96 -8.65
C VAL A 421 -22.24 62.48 -9.93
N HIS A 422 -22.31 63.80 -10.13
CA HIS A 422 -21.59 64.48 -11.20
C HIS A 422 -20.08 64.36 -10.99
N ARG A 423 -19.34 64.34 -12.09
CA ARG A 423 -17.89 64.29 -12.09
C ARG A 423 -17.32 65.65 -11.69
N GLY A 424 -16.40 65.64 -10.73
CA GLY A 424 -15.56 66.81 -10.46
C GLY A 424 -14.39 66.93 -11.46
N ASN A 425 -13.27 67.47 -11.00
CA ASN A 425 -12.04 67.63 -11.79
C ASN A 425 -11.20 66.34 -11.92
N ILE A 426 -11.57 65.28 -11.19
CA ILE A 426 -10.83 64.00 -11.17
C ILE A 426 -11.51 63.01 -12.11
N LEU A 427 -10.76 62.51 -13.11
CA LEU A 427 -11.20 61.49 -14.06
C LEU A 427 -10.77 60.09 -13.57
N LYS A 428 -11.74 59.19 -13.37
CA LYS A 428 -11.50 57.78 -12.98
C LYS A 428 -11.73 56.81 -14.15
N CYS A 429 -11.07 55.66 -14.11
CA CYS A 429 -10.93 54.76 -15.25
C CYS A 429 -10.93 53.29 -14.83
N ASP A 430 -11.97 52.54 -15.15
CA ASP A 430 -12.05 51.13 -14.74
C ASP A 430 -11.11 50.20 -15.54
N GLN A 431 -10.54 50.67 -16.66
CA GLN A 431 -9.52 49.90 -17.39
C GLN A 431 -8.24 49.71 -16.57
N ARG A 432 -7.96 50.64 -15.63
CA ARG A 432 -6.79 50.63 -14.75
C ARG A 432 -7.18 50.44 -13.28
N ASP A 433 -8.30 51.02 -12.86
CA ASP A 433 -8.75 51.03 -11.47
C ASP A 433 -9.33 49.67 -11.02
N LEU A 434 -9.70 48.78 -11.96
CA LEU A 434 -10.24 47.46 -11.65
C LEU A 434 -9.36 46.32 -12.18
N VAL A 435 -9.17 45.29 -11.35
CA VAL A 435 -8.56 44.02 -11.74
C VAL A 435 -9.62 43.17 -12.44
N THR A 436 -9.53 43.06 -13.76
CA THR A 436 -10.53 42.36 -14.59
C THR A 436 -9.91 41.21 -15.38
N PRO A 437 -10.65 40.10 -15.63
CA PRO A 437 -12.04 39.85 -15.23
C PRO A 437 -12.18 39.32 -13.79
N LYS A 438 -13.03 39.96 -12.97
CA LYS A 438 -13.28 39.55 -11.57
C LYS A 438 -14.73 39.86 -11.17
N TRP A 439 -15.21 39.18 -10.13
CA TRP A 439 -16.54 39.42 -9.57
C TRP A 439 -16.55 40.62 -8.63
N TYR A 440 -17.51 41.52 -8.83
CA TYR A 440 -17.68 42.76 -8.07
C TYR A 440 -19.12 42.89 -7.56
N ARG A 441 -19.31 43.64 -6.47
CA ARG A 441 -20.62 43.99 -5.92
C ARG A 441 -20.68 45.49 -5.61
N PHE A 442 -21.75 46.15 -6.07
CA PHE A 442 -22.04 47.53 -5.65
C PHE A 442 -22.66 47.54 -4.26
N THR A 443 -22.11 48.38 -3.37
CA THR A 443 -22.67 48.61 -2.02
C THR A 443 -22.48 50.07 -1.60
N GLY A 444 -22.95 50.44 -0.39
CA GLY A 444 -22.64 51.73 0.22
C GLY A 444 -23.05 52.92 -0.65
N ALA A 445 -22.16 53.92 -0.75
CA ALA A 445 -22.44 55.17 -1.45
C ALA A 445 -22.54 55.02 -2.97
N ALA A 446 -22.07 53.91 -3.56
CA ALA A 446 -22.24 53.62 -4.98
C ALA A 446 -23.66 53.11 -5.31
N GLY A 447 -24.39 52.59 -4.32
CA GLY A 447 -25.70 51.96 -4.49
C GLY A 447 -25.64 50.44 -4.42
N THR A 448 -26.72 49.76 -4.79
CA THR A 448 -26.86 48.30 -4.62
C THR A 448 -26.72 47.52 -5.92
N GLN A 449 -26.86 48.19 -7.06
CA GLN A 449 -26.83 47.56 -8.38
C GLN A 449 -26.44 48.56 -9.47
N MET A 450 -26.15 48.06 -10.67
CA MET A 450 -25.97 48.91 -11.84
C MET A 450 -27.30 49.57 -12.26
N PRO A 451 -27.28 50.81 -12.78
CA PRO A 451 -28.44 51.39 -13.47
C PRO A 451 -28.84 50.56 -14.69
N THR A 452 -30.14 50.40 -14.95
CA THR A 452 -30.68 49.74 -16.17
C THR A 452 -31.13 50.76 -17.22
N SER A 453 -30.70 52.00 -17.10
CA SER A 453 -31.08 53.11 -17.98
C SER A 453 -29.90 54.04 -18.19
N CYS A 454 -29.95 54.81 -19.27
CA CYS A 454 -28.85 55.67 -19.69
C CYS A 454 -28.47 56.67 -18.59
N VAL A 455 -27.20 56.60 -18.16
CA VAL A 455 -26.63 57.51 -17.16
C VAL A 455 -26.04 58.71 -17.90
N ALA A 456 -26.44 59.93 -17.56
CA ALA A 456 -26.00 61.14 -18.27
C ALA A 456 -24.46 61.29 -18.29
N LYS A 457 -23.92 61.87 -19.37
CA LYS A 457 -22.47 62.15 -19.50
C LYS A 457 -21.95 62.96 -18.30
N HIS A 458 -20.68 62.76 -17.94
CA HIS A 458 -20.04 63.38 -16.78
C HIS A 458 -20.62 62.97 -15.41
N TYR A 459 -21.27 61.82 -15.30
CA TYR A 459 -21.66 61.24 -14.00
C TYR A 459 -20.80 60.03 -13.66
N CYS A 460 -20.90 59.55 -12.42
CA CYS A 460 -20.16 58.36 -11.96
C CYS A 460 -18.63 58.55 -12.08
N GLY A 461 -18.19 59.80 -11.87
CA GLY A 461 -16.76 60.13 -11.79
C GLY A 461 -16.00 59.95 -13.11
N THR A 462 -16.70 59.90 -14.26
CA THR A 462 -16.08 59.72 -15.57
C THR A 462 -16.73 60.55 -16.69
N HIS A 463 -16.07 60.70 -17.84
CA HIS A 463 -16.66 61.25 -19.07
C HIS A 463 -17.70 60.30 -19.67
N ALA A 464 -17.47 58.98 -19.56
CA ALA A 464 -18.30 57.98 -20.22
C ALA A 464 -18.84 56.91 -19.25
N PRO A 465 -19.96 57.20 -18.57
CA PRO A 465 -20.55 56.30 -17.59
C PRO A 465 -21.19 55.07 -18.24
N GLY A 466 -21.10 53.95 -17.54
CA GLY A 466 -21.60 52.65 -17.95
C GLY A 466 -22.88 52.25 -17.23
N TRP A 467 -23.83 51.71 -17.98
CA TRP A 467 -25.12 51.25 -17.48
C TRP A 467 -25.53 49.95 -18.17
N LEU A 468 -26.39 49.18 -17.51
CA LEU A 468 -26.83 47.87 -17.98
C LEU A 468 -27.91 48.00 -19.06
N ALA A 469 -27.61 47.56 -20.28
CA ALA A 469 -28.59 47.50 -21.36
C ALA A 469 -29.45 46.24 -21.25
N GLY A 470 -30.46 46.32 -20.37
CA GLY A 470 -31.42 45.26 -20.09
C GLY A 470 -31.72 45.10 -18.61
N SER A 471 -32.52 44.09 -18.27
CA SER A 471 -32.89 43.78 -16.89
C SER A 471 -31.87 42.88 -16.19
N HIS A 472 -31.76 43.06 -14.88
CA HIS A 472 -31.04 42.14 -13.98
C HIS A 472 -31.72 40.75 -13.96
N PRO A 473 -30.98 39.66 -13.65
CA PRO A 473 -31.56 38.34 -13.47
C PRO A 473 -32.62 38.33 -12.36
N THR A 474 -33.60 37.42 -12.47
CA THR A 474 -34.75 37.40 -11.56
C THR A 474 -34.70 36.26 -10.54
N ARG A 475 -34.14 35.11 -10.92
CA ARG A 475 -34.09 33.92 -10.06
C ARG A 475 -32.77 33.89 -9.28
N VAL A 476 -32.84 33.56 -7.99
CA VAL A 476 -31.61 33.39 -7.17
C VAL A 476 -30.79 32.23 -7.75
N GLY A 477 -29.48 32.44 -7.90
CA GLY A 477 -28.54 31.51 -8.54
C GLY A 477 -28.43 31.68 -10.06
N GLU A 478 -29.35 32.41 -10.71
CA GLU A 478 -29.33 32.64 -12.15
C GLU A 478 -28.13 33.50 -12.56
N VAL A 479 -27.41 33.05 -13.59
CA VAL A 479 -26.29 33.77 -14.22
C VAL A 479 -26.69 34.15 -15.64
N VAL A 480 -26.68 35.45 -15.95
CA VAL A 480 -27.00 35.98 -17.28
C VAL A 480 -25.83 36.75 -17.88
N ASN A 481 -25.66 36.64 -19.19
CA ASN A 481 -24.78 37.52 -19.96
C ASN A 481 -25.55 38.77 -20.37
N ARG A 482 -25.03 39.96 -20.06
CA ARG A 482 -25.67 41.23 -20.40
C ARG A 482 -24.67 42.22 -20.96
N LYS A 483 -25.17 43.09 -21.84
CA LYS A 483 -24.41 44.19 -22.42
C LYS A 483 -24.44 45.40 -21.48
N VAL A 484 -23.29 45.96 -21.18
CA VAL A 484 -23.15 47.28 -20.55
C VAL A 484 -22.87 48.27 -21.66
N CYS A 485 -23.66 49.34 -21.72
CA CYS A 485 -23.50 50.43 -22.66
C CYS A 485 -22.80 51.61 -22.00
N PHE A 486 -21.95 52.28 -22.76
CA PHE A 486 -21.23 53.49 -22.35
C PHE A 486 -21.36 54.54 -23.44
N HIS A 487 -21.30 55.81 -23.05
CA HIS A 487 -21.35 56.91 -24.02
C HIS A 487 -20.69 58.19 -23.52
N TRP A 488 -20.31 59.05 -24.46
CA TRP A 488 -19.79 60.40 -24.21
C TRP A 488 -20.53 61.50 -25.01
N GLY A 489 -21.53 61.11 -25.82
CA GLY A 489 -22.28 61.97 -26.74
C GLY A 489 -23.80 61.78 -26.62
N SER A 490 -24.55 62.16 -27.66
CA SER A 490 -26.03 62.13 -27.68
C SER A 490 -26.63 60.73 -27.71
N ASN A 491 -25.93 59.73 -28.26
CA ASN A 491 -26.35 58.34 -28.25
C ASN A 491 -25.86 57.64 -26.96
N CYS A 492 -26.77 56.96 -26.26
CA CYS A 492 -26.56 56.31 -24.98
C CYS A 492 -25.74 54.99 -25.02
N CYS A 493 -25.35 54.51 -26.20
CA CYS A 493 -24.56 53.28 -26.33
C CYS A 493 -23.57 53.36 -27.51
N ASN A 494 -22.52 54.16 -27.35
CA ASN A 494 -21.45 54.27 -28.35
C ASN A 494 -20.38 53.20 -28.17
N TRP A 495 -20.12 52.79 -26.93
CA TRP A 495 -19.26 51.66 -26.60
C TRP A 495 -20.02 50.66 -25.75
N ASN A 496 -19.56 49.41 -25.77
CA ASN A 496 -20.17 48.38 -24.96
C ASN A 496 -19.15 47.32 -24.52
N ALA A 497 -19.51 46.61 -23.46
CA ALA A 497 -18.82 45.42 -22.99
C ALA A 497 -19.86 44.40 -22.51
N TYR A 498 -19.60 43.11 -22.73
CA TYR A 498 -20.44 42.05 -22.18
C TYR A 498 -19.91 41.59 -20.83
N ILE A 499 -20.80 41.49 -19.85
CA ILE A 499 -20.50 41.04 -18.48
C ILE A 499 -21.41 39.88 -18.09
N ARG A 500 -21.00 39.12 -17.07
CA ARG A 500 -21.86 38.14 -16.40
C ARG A 500 -22.44 38.74 -15.13
N ILE A 501 -23.71 38.45 -14.86
CA ILE A 501 -24.40 38.91 -13.65
C ILE A 501 -25.03 37.69 -12.99
N LYS A 502 -24.76 37.48 -11.71
CA LYS A 502 -25.39 36.44 -10.89
C LYS A 502 -26.30 37.10 -9.85
N ARG A 503 -27.53 36.61 -9.71
CA ARG A 503 -28.40 36.98 -8.59
C ARG A 503 -28.07 36.12 -7.38
N CYS A 504 -27.53 36.74 -6.34
CA CYS A 504 -27.34 36.12 -5.04
C CYS A 504 -28.58 36.36 -4.16
N ASN A 505 -28.60 35.80 -2.95
CA ASN A 505 -29.72 36.02 -2.03
C ASN A 505 -29.74 37.49 -1.56
N GLY A 506 -30.55 38.33 -2.22
CA GLY A 506 -30.74 39.75 -1.89
C GLY A 506 -29.80 40.75 -2.56
N PHE A 507 -28.86 40.32 -3.41
CA PHE A 507 -27.93 41.23 -4.12
C PHE A 507 -27.43 40.64 -5.44
N TYR A 508 -26.73 41.46 -6.22
CA TYR A 508 -26.12 41.05 -7.48
C TYR A 508 -24.60 41.10 -7.40
N VAL A 509 -23.95 40.14 -8.04
CA VAL A 509 -22.52 40.19 -8.33
C VAL A 509 -22.30 40.24 -9.83
N TYR A 510 -21.29 40.99 -10.25
CA TYR A 510 -21.01 41.33 -11.64
C TYR A 510 -19.59 40.88 -11.98
N LYS A 511 -19.43 39.97 -12.94
CA LYS A 511 -18.12 39.63 -13.50
C LYS A 511 -17.77 40.68 -14.53
N LEU A 512 -17.14 41.76 -14.08
CA LEU A 512 -16.81 42.90 -14.91
C LEU A 512 -15.68 42.55 -15.87
N ALA A 513 -15.86 42.90 -17.14
CA ALA A 513 -14.85 42.77 -18.18
C ALA A 513 -13.95 44.01 -18.18
N ARG A 514 -12.73 43.86 -18.71
CA ARG A 514 -11.85 45.00 -18.96
C ARG A 514 -12.54 45.96 -19.92
N THR A 515 -12.64 47.23 -19.55
CA THR A 515 -13.28 48.21 -20.44
C THR A 515 -12.41 48.46 -21.67
N PRO A 516 -13.01 48.72 -22.85
CA PRO A 516 -12.26 48.95 -24.10
C PRO A 516 -11.25 50.11 -24.03
N VAL A 517 -11.61 51.18 -23.33
CA VAL A 517 -10.83 52.43 -23.23
C VAL A 517 -10.96 53.03 -21.83
N CYS A 518 -9.99 53.85 -21.45
CA CYS A 518 -9.78 54.23 -20.04
C CYS A 518 -10.89 55.15 -19.50
N TRP A 519 -11.48 56.03 -20.30
CA TRP A 519 -12.57 56.90 -19.84
C TRP A 519 -13.91 56.18 -19.58
N LEU A 520 -13.99 54.86 -19.68
CA LEU A 520 -15.22 54.10 -19.39
C LEU A 520 -15.21 53.60 -17.94
N ARG A 521 -16.36 53.74 -17.27
CA ARG A 521 -16.52 53.30 -15.87
C ARG A 521 -17.88 52.68 -15.62
N TYR A 522 -17.91 51.58 -14.88
CA TYR A 522 -19.11 50.90 -14.43
C TYR A 522 -19.74 51.65 -13.25
N CYS A 523 -21.04 51.96 -13.36
CA CYS A 523 -21.73 52.80 -12.39
C CYS A 523 -22.69 52.01 -11.50
N GLY A 524 -22.82 52.47 -10.26
CA GLY A 524 -23.86 52.03 -9.34
C GLY A 524 -25.05 52.99 -9.35
N ASN A 525 -26.21 52.52 -8.93
CA ASN A 525 -27.49 53.22 -9.04
C ASN A 525 -27.78 54.26 -7.95
N ALA A 526 -26.86 54.51 -7.02
CA ALA A 526 -27.11 55.51 -5.97
C ALA A 526 -27.38 56.90 -6.57
N GLY A 527 -28.43 57.55 -6.07
CA GLY A 527 -28.86 58.88 -6.51
C GLY A 527 -29.33 58.95 -7.97
N PHE A 528 -29.52 57.81 -8.64
CA PHE A 528 -29.94 57.77 -10.04
C PHE A 528 -31.46 57.89 -10.17
N ASP A 529 -31.91 58.95 -10.85
CA ASP A 529 -33.31 59.14 -11.23
C ASP A 529 -33.46 59.21 -12.75
N PRO A 530 -33.72 58.07 -13.42
CA PRO A 530 -33.85 58.02 -14.87
C PRO A 530 -35.01 58.87 -15.39
N CYS A 531 -36.06 59.10 -14.59
CA CYS A 531 -37.21 59.92 -14.98
C CYS A 531 -36.84 61.40 -15.13
N ARG A 532 -35.89 61.88 -14.32
CA ARG A 532 -35.36 63.24 -14.42
C ARG A 532 -34.27 63.38 -15.48
N THR A 533 -33.36 62.41 -15.56
CA THR A 533 -32.17 62.55 -16.42
C THR A 533 -32.41 62.15 -17.87
N SER A 534 -33.16 61.07 -18.11
CA SER A 534 -33.34 60.51 -19.47
C SER A 534 -34.73 60.71 -20.05
N ARG A 535 -35.70 61.17 -19.22
CA ARG A 535 -37.12 61.33 -19.57
C ARG A 535 -37.63 60.23 -20.51
N PRO A 536 -37.53 58.95 -20.11
CA PRO A 536 -37.59 57.83 -21.04
C PRO A 536 -38.99 57.53 -21.57
N CYS A 537 -40.03 57.98 -20.87
CA CYS A 537 -41.43 57.74 -21.23
C CYS A 537 -41.91 58.70 -22.32
N LYS A 538 -42.56 58.16 -23.35
CA LYS A 538 -43.09 58.90 -24.51
C LYS A 538 -44.61 59.06 -24.44
N ASN A 539 -45.19 59.83 -25.36
CA ASN A 539 -46.64 59.99 -25.53
C ASN A 539 -47.38 60.47 -24.27
N GLY A 540 -46.72 61.34 -23.49
CA GLY A 540 -47.28 61.91 -22.26
C GLY A 540 -47.48 60.90 -21.13
N ALA A 541 -46.81 59.75 -21.16
CA ALA A 541 -46.84 58.75 -20.09
C ALA A 541 -46.11 59.21 -18.82
N THR A 542 -46.59 58.78 -17.66
CA THR A 542 -46.01 59.13 -16.35
C THR A 542 -44.83 58.22 -16.04
N CYS A 543 -43.66 58.79 -15.76
CA CYS A 543 -42.46 58.03 -15.39
C CYS A 543 -42.41 57.81 -13.87
N VAL A 544 -42.22 56.55 -13.47
CA VAL A 544 -42.01 56.16 -12.07
C VAL A 544 -40.59 55.60 -11.92
N ASN A 545 -39.80 56.20 -11.04
CA ASN A 545 -38.45 55.71 -10.72
C ASN A 545 -38.56 54.40 -9.91
N GLN A 546 -37.79 53.39 -10.30
CA GLN A 546 -37.71 52.10 -9.62
C GLN A 546 -36.25 51.74 -9.37
N ASN A 547 -35.76 51.97 -8.15
CA ASN A 547 -34.42 51.62 -7.62
C ASN A 547 -33.35 51.26 -8.68
N GLY A 548 -32.93 52.22 -9.52
CA GLY A 548 -31.93 52.00 -10.59
C GLY A 548 -32.47 51.81 -12.02
N GLY A 549 -33.77 51.89 -12.22
CA GLY A 549 -34.48 51.86 -13.50
C GLY A 549 -35.77 52.68 -13.43
N TYR A 550 -36.66 52.50 -14.41
CA TYR A 550 -37.94 53.20 -14.46
C TYR A 550 -39.06 52.28 -14.95
N LYS A 551 -40.29 52.70 -14.67
CA LYS A 551 -41.50 52.15 -15.25
C LYS A 551 -42.33 53.29 -15.82
N CYS A 552 -42.74 53.17 -17.07
CA CYS A 552 -43.66 54.11 -17.69
C CYS A 552 -45.11 53.64 -17.49
N LEU A 553 -45.95 54.51 -16.95
CA LEU A 553 -47.40 54.32 -16.87
C LEU A 553 -48.01 54.90 -18.14
N CYS A 554 -48.31 54.03 -19.10
CA CYS A 554 -48.83 54.43 -20.39
C CYS A 554 -50.27 54.95 -20.28
N LYS A 555 -50.57 56.03 -21.01
CA LYS A 555 -51.94 56.49 -21.20
C LYS A 555 -52.75 55.43 -21.99
N PRO A 556 -54.10 55.40 -21.85
CA PRO A 556 -54.95 54.52 -22.65
C PRO A 556 -54.64 54.66 -24.14
N GLY A 557 -54.57 53.53 -24.85
CA GLY A 557 -54.21 53.52 -26.26
C GLY A 557 -52.70 53.44 -26.56
N TYR A 558 -51.82 53.35 -25.56
CA TYR A 558 -50.37 53.15 -25.75
C TYR A 558 -49.82 51.94 -24.99
N GLN A 559 -48.76 51.33 -25.51
CA GLN A 559 -48.04 50.17 -24.96
C GLN A 559 -46.54 50.22 -25.33
N GLY A 560 -45.76 49.26 -24.82
CA GLY A 560 -44.30 49.26 -24.92
C GLY A 560 -43.63 49.70 -23.61
N ILE A 561 -42.33 49.46 -23.49
CA ILE A 561 -41.57 49.73 -22.25
C ILE A 561 -41.53 51.24 -21.95
N ASN A 562 -41.53 52.06 -23.00
CA ASN A 562 -41.48 53.51 -22.94
C ASN A 562 -42.80 54.14 -23.39
N CYS A 563 -43.87 53.35 -23.51
CA CYS A 563 -45.17 53.78 -24.04
C CYS A 563 -45.10 54.35 -25.46
N GLU A 564 -44.15 53.85 -26.25
CA GLU A 564 -43.82 54.33 -27.57
C GLU A 564 -44.75 53.81 -28.68
N GLN A 565 -45.51 52.75 -28.41
CA GLN A 565 -46.35 52.08 -29.41
C GLN A 565 -47.82 52.43 -29.18
N GLY A 566 -48.57 52.78 -30.22
CA GLY A 566 -50.03 52.87 -30.14
C GLY A 566 -50.65 51.47 -30.08
N LYS A 567 -51.56 51.23 -29.13
CA LYS A 567 -52.46 50.06 -29.16
C LYS A 567 -53.39 50.25 -30.34
N ARG A 568 -53.31 49.40 -31.36
CA ARG A 568 -54.36 49.32 -32.38
C ARG A 568 -55.64 48.93 -31.66
N HIS A 569 -56.69 49.74 -31.79
CA HIS A 569 -58.04 49.26 -31.51
C HIS A 569 -58.28 48.08 -32.45
N GLU A 570 -58.47 46.87 -31.92
CA GLU A 570 -59.25 45.88 -32.65
C GLU A 570 -60.62 46.51 -32.85
N THR A 571 -60.90 46.94 -34.08
CA THR A 571 -62.25 47.27 -34.46
C THR A 571 -63.09 46.03 -34.21
N SER A 572 -63.97 46.09 -33.22
CA SER A 572 -65.07 45.16 -33.05
C SER A 572 -65.72 44.97 -34.42
N ILE A 573 -65.66 43.75 -34.95
CA ILE A 573 -66.34 43.38 -36.18
C ILE A 573 -67.84 43.59 -35.94
N PHE A 574 -68.40 44.72 -36.39
CA PHE A 574 -69.85 44.85 -36.52
C PHE A 574 -70.29 44.02 -37.72
N LEU A 575 -70.90 42.87 -37.45
CA LEU A 575 -71.62 42.09 -38.44
C LEU A 575 -72.91 42.81 -38.81
N LYS A 576 -72.96 43.44 -39.98
CA LYS A 576 -74.26 43.75 -40.60
C LYS A 576 -74.87 42.46 -41.13
N LYS A 577 -75.98 42.04 -40.52
CA LYS A 577 -76.86 40.97 -41.00
C LYS A 577 -77.55 41.42 -42.29
N HIS A 578 -77.34 40.71 -43.39
CA HIS A 578 -78.23 40.77 -44.55
C HIS A 578 -78.86 39.39 -44.75
N PHE A 579 -80.19 39.38 -44.85
CA PHE A 579 -80.96 38.23 -45.32
C PHE A 579 -81.19 38.40 -46.81
N TYR A 580 -80.72 37.43 -47.60
CA TYR A 580 -81.14 37.28 -48.99
C TYR A 580 -82.03 36.04 -49.03
N CYS A 581 -83.28 36.21 -49.42
CA CYS A 581 -84.24 35.13 -49.56
C CYS A 581 -84.75 35.16 -51.00
N ASN A 582 -84.64 34.04 -51.70
CA ASN A 582 -85.33 33.79 -52.95
C ASN A 582 -86.00 32.42 -52.84
N HIS A 583 -87.21 32.32 -53.39
CA HIS A 583 -88.25 31.33 -53.10
C HIS A 583 -87.70 29.91 -52.77
N TYR A 584 -87.83 29.55 -51.49
CA TYR A 584 -87.70 28.21 -50.86
C TYR A 584 -86.40 27.77 -50.16
N ILE A 585 -85.28 28.49 -50.13
CA ILE A 585 -84.18 28.22 -49.15
C ILE A 585 -83.42 29.52 -48.79
N CYS A 586 -83.35 29.87 -47.49
CA CYS A 586 -82.55 31.00 -47.00
C CYS A 586 -81.15 30.51 -46.53
N LYS A 587 -80.07 30.85 -47.24
CA LYS A 587 -78.67 30.48 -46.88
C LYS A 587 -77.96 31.62 -46.15
N ARG A 588 -77.25 31.31 -45.04
CA ARG A 588 -76.37 32.24 -44.32
C ARG A 588 -75.05 32.42 -45.10
N ILE A 589 -74.75 33.63 -45.54
CA ILE A 589 -73.44 33.97 -46.14
C ILE A 589 -72.82 35.14 -45.38
N TRP A 590 -71.57 34.98 -44.97
CA TRP A 590 -70.77 36.01 -44.32
C TRP A 590 -69.81 36.62 -45.35
N THR A 591 -69.93 37.91 -45.65
CA THR A 591 -68.97 38.61 -46.53
C THR A 591 -68.12 39.60 -45.73
N ARG A 592 -66.79 39.42 -45.80
CA ARG A 592 -65.78 40.35 -45.27
C ARG A 592 -65.59 41.49 -46.28
N LYS A 593 -65.99 42.72 -45.96
CA LYS A 593 -65.51 43.92 -46.67
C LYS A 593 -64.39 44.56 -45.85
N ARG A 594 -63.17 44.59 -46.40
CA ARG A 594 -62.02 45.30 -45.86
C ARG A 594 -62.08 46.73 -46.42
N LEU A 595 -62.52 47.69 -45.61
CA LEU A 595 -62.31 49.11 -45.91
C LEU A 595 -60.85 49.44 -45.58
N GLN A 596 -60.04 49.70 -46.61
CA GLN A 596 -58.79 50.45 -46.45
C GLN A 596 -59.17 51.93 -46.47
N SER A 597 -58.88 52.65 -45.38
CA SER A 597 -58.87 54.12 -45.39
C SER A 597 -57.43 54.61 -45.50
N LEU A 598 -57.25 55.67 -46.29
CA LEU A 598 -56.09 56.58 -46.29
C LEU A 598 -55.82 57.15 -44.90
#